data_AF-X6NUP5-F1
#
_entry.id   AF-X6NUP5-F1
#
_cell.length_a   1.000
_cell.length_b   1.000
_cell.length_c   1.000
_cell.angle_alpha   90.00
_cell.angle_beta   90.00
_cell.angle_gamma   90.00
#
_symmetry.space_group_name_H-M   'P 1'
#
loop_
_entity.id
_entity.type
_entity.pdbx_description
1 polymer ?
#
loop_
_entity_poly.entity_id
_entity_poly.type
_entity_poly.pdbx_seq_one_letter_code
_entity_poly.pdbx_strand_id
1 'polypeptide(L)'
;MHLKITIGFLHKTPKEIQIFENQNFLYIIYNPRIDYHKKKEMSKLTKVSNGPGVSLPKDIDEWLALAKESAISAGKLIKQYIDDRNFKKASVNYKSNTADLVTAVDVKCEALITEKIKSRFPTHQIIGEESQEDPTKYNITDEPTWFIDPIDGTTNFMHGLPHVCVSIGLKIRKVSVLGVVHLPVLNDTYTAILGKGSYLNDKVRLRVSDVTTLTSALLLTEYGYDRTTKGVQGQLDKVQKLLLSKVQGIRSLGSCAINMCQVAAGRADLYYEGRNEQYGPKPWDVVASEVIAQEAGALVLLPEGDTFDCTKGRVLCVNGTKLRDEFLNLQLKPFFIQIFVNWFSKLLEKKIKILTPFAVVKVFWKSYSFEGICVIQASHFDIYQDLKLILSLSDKSNSKIQVEISLEKRRNYWRDETEQTSLVKSAKLKVETVRKT
;
A
#
# COMPACT_ATOMS: atom_id res chain seq x y z
N MET A 1 -39.81 -2.17 22.79
CA MET A 1 -39.01 -1.54 21.71
C MET A 1 -38.16 -2.61 21.06
N HIS A 2 -38.17 -2.74 19.73
CA HIS A 2 -37.53 -3.86 19.06
C HIS A 2 -36.10 -3.55 18.58
N LEU A 3 -35.14 -4.38 18.98
CA LEU A 3 -33.84 -4.50 18.33
C LEU A 3 -33.76 -5.93 17.73
N LYS A 4 -33.54 -6.02 16.42
CA LYS A 4 -33.53 -7.29 15.67
C LYS A 4 -32.09 -7.64 15.25
N ILE A 5 -31.74 -8.91 15.34
CA ILE A 5 -30.44 -9.46 14.93
C ILE A 5 -30.71 -10.71 14.06
N THR A 6 -29.92 -10.94 13.00
CA THR A 6 -30.13 -12.06 12.05
C THR A 6 -28.80 -12.65 11.61
N ILE A 7 -28.72 -13.99 11.61
CA ILE A 7 -27.49 -14.80 11.57
C ILE A 7 -27.87 -16.22 11.11
N GLY A 8 -27.06 -16.92 10.30
CA GLY A 8 -27.37 -18.31 9.87
C GLY A 8 -26.42 -18.92 8.82
N PHE A 9 -26.50 -20.26 8.68
CA PHE A 9 -25.75 -21.17 7.80
C PHE A 9 -26.57 -22.50 7.66
N LEU A 10 -26.37 -23.45 6.72
CA LEU A 10 -25.43 -23.64 5.60
C LEU A 10 -26.07 -24.60 4.55
N HIS A 11 -25.62 -24.53 3.28
CA HIS A 11 -25.96 -25.41 2.14
C HIS A 11 -27.45 -25.76 1.86
N LYS A 12 -27.97 -25.09 0.81
CA LYS A 12 -29.29 -25.27 0.17
C LYS A 12 -30.51 -24.81 1.00
N THR A 13 -31.67 -24.82 0.35
CA THR A 13 -32.62 -23.70 0.34
C THR A 13 -33.71 -23.78 1.42
N PRO A 14 -34.36 -22.65 1.77
CA PRO A 14 -34.49 -22.25 3.18
C PRO A 14 -35.84 -22.56 3.84
N LYS A 15 -35.83 -22.66 5.17
CA LYS A 15 -36.92 -22.18 6.05
C LYS A 15 -36.51 -22.10 7.53
N GLU A 16 -37.34 -21.34 8.25
CA GLU A 16 -37.48 -21.20 9.72
C GLU A 16 -36.25 -20.84 10.56
N ILE A 17 -36.28 -19.60 11.07
CA ILE A 17 -35.47 -19.13 12.21
C ILE A 17 -36.35 -19.23 13.45
N GLN A 18 -35.96 -20.03 14.44
CA GLN A 18 -36.60 -19.99 15.77
C GLN A 18 -35.94 -18.91 16.63
N ILE A 19 -36.78 -18.13 17.33
CA ILE A 19 -36.37 -17.08 18.25
C ILE A 19 -36.83 -17.51 19.64
N PHE A 20 -35.90 -17.55 20.59
CA PHE A 20 -36.20 -17.78 22.01
C PHE A 20 -35.92 -16.50 22.79
N GLU A 21 -36.87 -16.11 23.63
CA GLU A 21 -36.79 -14.94 24.50
C GLU A 21 -36.88 -15.38 25.97
N ASN A 22 -35.95 -14.90 26.79
CA ASN A 22 -36.06 -14.93 28.25
C ASN A 22 -35.39 -13.66 28.80
N GLN A 23 -35.80 -13.22 29.98
CA GLN A 23 -35.91 -11.83 30.45
C GLN A 23 -34.64 -10.94 30.40
N ASN A 24 -33.46 -11.47 30.05
CA ASN A 24 -32.20 -10.72 30.02
C ASN A 24 -31.31 -10.91 28.77
N PHE A 25 -31.59 -11.86 27.85
CA PHE A 25 -30.61 -12.22 26.81
C PHE A 25 -31.17 -12.52 25.40
N LEU A 26 -30.79 -11.64 24.46
CA LEU A 26 -30.82 -11.80 23.00
C LEU A 26 -29.87 -12.89 22.44
N TYR A 27 -30.20 -14.18 22.53
CA TYR A 27 -29.33 -15.25 22.02
C TYR A 27 -29.31 -15.36 20.49
N ILE A 28 -28.13 -15.23 19.89
CA ILE A 28 -27.92 -15.38 18.44
C ILE A 28 -26.52 -16.00 18.17
N ILE A 29 -26.44 -17.09 17.40
CA ILE A 29 -25.22 -17.91 17.27
C ILE A 29 -24.66 -17.88 15.84
N TYR A 30 -23.64 -17.05 15.58
CA TYR A 30 -22.95 -16.97 14.29
C TYR A 30 -21.55 -17.57 14.38
N ASN A 31 -21.21 -18.41 13.40
CA ASN A 31 -19.92 -19.07 13.33
C ASN A 31 -19.19 -18.71 12.02
N PRO A 32 -18.56 -17.53 11.93
CA PRO A 32 -17.82 -17.13 10.74
C PRO A 32 -16.55 -17.96 10.60
N ARG A 33 -16.64 -19.04 9.80
CA ARG A 33 -15.47 -19.75 9.28
C ARG A 33 -14.68 -18.81 8.36
N ILE A 34 -13.76 -18.03 8.94
CA ILE A 34 -12.63 -17.45 8.20
C ILE A 34 -11.87 -18.63 7.60
N ASP A 35 -11.91 -18.74 6.27
CA ASP A 35 -11.44 -19.90 5.56
C ASP A 35 -9.91 -20.04 5.65
N TYR A 36 -9.45 -21.16 6.22
CA TYR A 36 -8.04 -21.50 6.31
C TYR A 36 -7.41 -21.81 4.93
N HIS A 37 -8.22 -22.04 3.89
CA HIS A 37 -7.74 -22.18 2.52
C HIS A 37 -7.04 -20.91 2.02
N LYS A 38 -7.50 -19.69 2.34
CA LYS A 38 -6.82 -18.47 1.88
C LYS A 38 -5.36 -18.36 2.37
N LYS A 39 -5.06 -18.82 3.59
CA LYS A 39 -3.65 -18.86 4.07
C LYS A 39 -2.83 -19.91 3.32
N LYS A 40 -3.47 -20.98 2.83
CA LYS A 40 -2.88 -22.03 1.99
C LYS A 40 -2.77 -21.63 0.50
N GLU A 41 -3.53 -20.63 0.06
CA GLU A 41 -3.49 -20.03 -1.29
C GLU A 41 -2.48 -18.88 -1.39
N MET A 42 -2.39 -18.03 -0.36
CA MET A 42 -1.27 -17.07 -0.21
C MET A 42 0.10 -17.78 -0.19
N SER A 43 0.16 -19.02 0.32
CA SER A 43 1.34 -19.89 0.22
C SER A 43 1.43 -20.70 -1.08
N LYS A 44 0.42 -20.68 -1.96
CA LYS A 44 0.50 -21.19 -3.35
C LYS A 44 1.02 -20.13 -4.33
N LEU A 45 0.81 -18.84 -4.03
CA LEU A 45 1.51 -17.69 -4.66
C LEU A 45 3.03 -17.65 -4.32
N THR A 46 3.65 -18.81 -4.08
CA THR A 46 5.08 -19.03 -3.86
C THR A 46 5.78 -19.60 -5.09
N LYS A 47 5.02 -19.94 -6.14
CA LYS A 47 5.55 -20.04 -7.50
C LYS A 47 5.04 -18.84 -8.30
N VAL A 48 5.95 -18.25 -9.08
CA VAL A 48 5.55 -17.51 -10.28
C VAL A 48 4.74 -18.49 -11.12
N SER A 49 3.44 -18.27 -11.22
CA SER A 49 2.67 -18.87 -12.31
C SER A 49 3.16 -18.20 -13.58
N ASN A 50 3.87 -18.94 -14.43
CA ASN A 50 4.12 -18.52 -15.81
C ASN A 50 2.80 -17.99 -16.37
N GLY A 51 2.81 -16.76 -16.92
CA GLY A 51 1.60 -16.12 -17.42
C GLY A 51 0.86 -17.01 -18.42
N PRO A 52 -0.47 -16.86 -18.57
CA PRO A 52 -1.29 -17.72 -19.43
C PRO A 52 -0.66 -17.81 -20.83
N GLY A 53 -0.16 -19.01 -21.17
CA GLY A 53 1.01 -19.20 -22.05
C GLY A 53 1.08 -18.32 -23.30
N VAL A 54 1.64 -17.11 -23.17
CA VAL A 54 1.87 -16.20 -24.29
C VAL A 54 3.11 -16.67 -25.04
N SER A 55 2.90 -17.28 -26.21
CA SER A 55 3.98 -17.43 -27.17
C SER A 55 4.45 -16.04 -27.58
N LEU A 56 5.72 -15.73 -27.28
CA LEU A 56 6.33 -14.49 -27.77
C LEU A 56 6.42 -14.51 -29.31
N PRO A 57 6.39 -13.34 -29.97
CA PRO A 57 6.80 -13.19 -31.36
C PRO A 57 8.22 -13.73 -31.58
N LYS A 58 8.50 -14.28 -32.77
CA LYS A 58 9.86 -14.78 -33.11
C LYS A 58 10.89 -13.65 -33.15
N ASP A 59 10.42 -12.45 -33.46
CA ASP A 59 11.15 -11.20 -33.64
C ASP A 59 11.13 -10.30 -32.39
N ILE A 60 10.72 -10.81 -31.22
CA ILE A 60 10.63 -10.04 -29.96
C ILE A 60 11.96 -9.36 -29.55
N ASP A 61 13.11 -9.88 -30.00
CA ASP A 61 14.43 -9.27 -29.77
C ASP A 61 14.66 -8.03 -30.68
N GLU A 62 14.12 -8.01 -31.90
CA GLU A 62 14.06 -6.79 -32.73
C GLU A 62 13.14 -5.74 -32.10
N TRP A 63 12.03 -6.18 -31.50
CA TRP A 63 11.07 -5.30 -30.84
C TRP A 63 11.72 -4.63 -29.62
N LEU A 64 12.58 -5.35 -28.88
CA LEU A 64 13.40 -4.78 -27.79
C LEU A 64 14.47 -3.83 -28.33
N ALA A 65 15.11 -4.15 -29.46
CA ALA A 65 16.07 -3.25 -30.10
C ALA A 65 15.42 -1.92 -30.50
N LEU A 66 14.23 -1.94 -31.13
CA LEU A 66 13.48 -0.73 -31.49
C LEU A 66 13.07 0.08 -30.26
N ALA A 67 12.54 -0.57 -29.22
CA ALA A 67 12.17 0.09 -27.97
C ALA A 67 13.38 0.77 -27.31
N LYS A 68 14.51 0.07 -27.23
CA LYS A 68 15.77 0.61 -26.68
C LYS A 68 16.32 1.77 -27.51
N GLU A 69 16.32 1.67 -28.83
CA GLU A 69 16.75 2.76 -29.70
C GLU A 69 15.85 3.99 -29.56
N SER A 70 14.53 3.78 -29.43
CA SER A 70 13.53 4.85 -29.23
C SER A 70 13.72 5.54 -27.88
N ALA A 71 13.89 4.78 -26.80
CA ALA A 71 14.16 5.31 -25.46
C ALA A 71 15.48 6.09 -25.39
N ILE A 72 16.55 5.61 -26.04
CA ILE A 72 17.83 6.33 -26.17
C ILE A 72 17.69 7.59 -27.04
N SER A 73 16.81 7.58 -28.04
CA SER A 73 16.58 8.73 -28.92
C SER A 73 15.84 9.86 -28.18
N ALA A 74 14.77 9.54 -27.45
CA ALA A 74 14.09 10.47 -26.56
C ALA A 74 15.02 10.93 -25.42
N GLY A 75 15.76 10.00 -24.80
CA GLY A 75 16.73 10.29 -23.74
C GLY A 75 17.79 11.32 -24.12
N LYS A 76 18.27 11.33 -25.38
CA LYS A 76 19.18 12.36 -25.89
C LYS A 76 18.56 13.77 -25.86
N LEU A 77 17.27 13.89 -26.23
CA LEU A 77 16.55 15.17 -26.14
C LEU A 77 16.43 15.61 -24.68
N ILE A 78 15.94 14.73 -23.80
CA ILE A 78 15.80 14.99 -22.36
C ILE A 78 17.13 15.49 -21.76
N LYS A 79 18.26 14.82 -22.08
CA LYS A 79 19.58 15.24 -21.60
C LYS A 79 19.98 16.63 -22.13
N GLN A 80 19.74 16.93 -23.41
CA GLN A 80 20.03 18.25 -23.99
C GLN A 80 19.28 19.37 -23.26
N TYR A 81 18.00 19.17 -22.92
CA TYR A 81 17.21 20.15 -22.16
C TYR A 81 17.61 20.24 -20.66
N ILE A 82 18.16 19.19 -20.06
CA ILE A 82 18.74 19.25 -18.70
C ILE A 82 20.10 19.98 -18.70
N ASP A 83 20.92 19.74 -19.72
CA ASP A 83 22.23 20.38 -19.88
C ASP A 83 22.08 21.90 -20.17
N ASP A 84 21.09 22.32 -20.98
CA ASP A 84 20.80 23.74 -21.23
C ASP A 84 20.02 24.41 -20.09
N ARG A 85 20.78 25.04 -19.19
CA ARG A 85 20.24 25.79 -18.04
C ARG A 85 19.31 26.95 -18.41
N ASN A 86 19.29 27.43 -19.67
CA ASN A 86 18.41 28.52 -20.09
C ASN A 86 16.96 28.05 -20.31
N PHE A 87 16.74 26.77 -20.58
CA PHE A 87 15.42 26.22 -20.95
C PHE A 87 14.36 26.38 -19.83
N LYS A 88 14.79 26.43 -18.57
CA LYS A 88 13.94 26.48 -17.35
C LYS A 88 12.95 27.65 -17.24
N LYS A 89 12.89 28.57 -18.22
CA LYS A 89 11.96 29.71 -18.25
C LYS A 89 10.81 29.58 -19.27
N ALA A 90 10.85 28.60 -20.18
CA ALA A 90 10.12 28.73 -21.46
C ALA A 90 8.76 28.04 -21.56
N SER A 91 8.56 26.85 -20.97
CA SER A 91 7.34 26.05 -21.22
C SER A 91 7.01 25.07 -20.09
N VAL A 92 6.23 25.53 -19.11
CA VAL A 92 5.64 24.68 -18.06
C VAL A 92 4.13 24.82 -18.10
N ASN A 93 3.44 23.70 -18.32
CA ASN A 93 2.00 23.57 -18.14
C ASN A 93 1.73 22.61 -16.95
N TYR A 94 0.52 22.64 -16.43
CA TYR A 94 0.06 21.77 -15.34
C TYR A 94 -1.06 20.87 -15.87
N LYS A 95 -1.05 19.57 -15.50
CA LYS A 95 -2.10 18.62 -15.87
C LYS A 95 -3.31 18.75 -14.92
N SER A 96 -3.24 18.20 -13.70
CA SER A 96 -4.32 18.32 -12.70
C SER A 96 -4.07 19.34 -11.59
N ASN A 97 -2.82 19.60 -11.20
CA ASN A 97 -2.48 20.47 -10.07
C ASN A 97 -1.00 20.95 -10.10
N THR A 98 -0.58 21.78 -9.13
CA THR A 98 0.77 22.38 -9.10
C THR A 98 1.94 21.39 -8.94
N ALA A 99 1.67 20.13 -8.60
CA ALA A 99 2.68 19.06 -8.53
C ALA A 99 2.50 17.99 -9.63
N ASP A 100 1.79 18.33 -10.71
CA ASP A 100 1.45 17.46 -11.82
C ASP A 100 1.67 18.25 -13.12
N LEU A 101 2.78 17.97 -13.80
CA LEU A 101 3.44 18.89 -14.75
C LEU A 101 3.52 18.28 -16.14
N VAL A 102 3.55 19.14 -17.17
CA VAL A 102 3.91 18.76 -18.55
C VAL A 102 4.71 19.88 -19.22
N THR A 103 5.64 19.50 -20.08
CA THR A 103 6.47 20.43 -20.87
C THR A 103 6.32 20.15 -22.37
N ALA A 104 6.85 21.05 -23.20
CA ALA A 104 6.95 20.82 -24.64
C ALA A 104 8.02 19.77 -25.03
N VAL A 105 8.63 19.07 -24.08
CA VAL A 105 9.62 18.00 -24.29
C VAL A 105 8.98 16.62 -24.18
N ASP A 106 8.05 16.43 -23.24
CA ASP A 106 7.30 15.19 -23.03
C ASP A 106 6.56 14.80 -24.31
N VAL A 107 5.76 15.73 -24.84
CA VAL A 107 5.01 15.61 -26.11
C VAL A 107 5.94 15.31 -27.30
N LYS A 108 7.13 15.92 -27.36
CA LYS A 108 8.11 15.65 -28.44
C LYS A 108 8.72 14.25 -28.33
N CYS A 109 8.99 13.79 -27.11
CA CYS A 109 9.54 12.46 -26.86
C CYS A 109 8.50 11.38 -27.16
N GLU A 110 7.25 11.55 -26.72
CA GLU A 110 6.16 10.62 -27.03
C GLU A 110 5.89 10.55 -28.54
N ALA A 111 5.86 11.68 -29.24
CA ALA A 111 5.71 11.72 -30.70
C ALA A 111 6.83 10.96 -31.42
N LEU A 112 8.10 11.17 -31.03
CA LEU A 112 9.26 10.47 -31.60
C LEU A 112 9.19 8.96 -31.40
N ILE A 113 8.83 8.51 -30.18
CA ILE A 113 8.71 7.08 -29.86
C ILE A 113 7.53 6.47 -30.63
N THR A 114 6.39 7.17 -30.66
CA THR A 114 5.17 6.78 -31.37
C THR A 114 5.41 6.63 -32.87
N GLU A 115 6.12 7.58 -33.50
CA GLU A 115 6.50 7.51 -34.91
C GLU A 115 7.36 6.27 -35.21
N LYS A 116 8.44 6.05 -34.44
CA LYS A 116 9.32 4.88 -34.61
C LYS A 116 8.56 3.56 -34.48
N ILE A 117 7.69 3.45 -33.48
CA ILE A 117 6.87 2.27 -33.25
C ILE A 117 5.87 2.07 -34.39
N LYS A 118 5.14 3.11 -34.82
CA LYS A 118 4.14 3.02 -35.88
C LYS A 118 4.73 2.75 -37.26
N SER A 119 5.92 3.27 -37.55
CA SER A 119 6.63 2.99 -38.82
C SER A 119 7.03 1.52 -38.96
N ARG A 120 7.38 0.83 -37.86
CA ARG A 120 7.72 -0.61 -37.87
C ARG A 120 6.50 -1.52 -37.61
N PHE A 121 5.49 -1.03 -36.90
CA PHE A 121 4.30 -1.77 -36.46
C PHE A 121 3.00 -0.93 -36.55
N PRO A 122 2.47 -0.65 -37.76
CA PRO A 122 1.32 0.24 -37.92
C PRO A 122 0.06 -0.18 -37.14
N THR A 123 -0.14 -1.49 -37.00
CA THR A 123 -1.31 -2.11 -36.35
C THR A 123 -1.24 -2.17 -34.82
N HIS A 124 -0.05 -2.05 -34.21
CA HIS A 124 0.07 -2.17 -32.75
C HIS A 124 -0.60 -0.98 -32.06
N GLN A 125 -1.24 -1.22 -30.92
CA GLN A 125 -1.86 -0.19 -30.10
C GLN A 125 -0.79 0.55 -29.29
N ILE A 126 -1.06 1.80 -28.93
CA ILE A 126 -0.18 2.64 -28.11
C ILE A 126 -1.05 3.33 -27.07
N ILE A 127 -0.58 3.32 -25.81
CA ILE A 127 -1.12 4.08 -24.69
C ILE A 127 0.05 4.89 -24.12
N GLY A 128 0.20 6.11 -24.62
CA GLY A 128 1.16 7.10 -24.13
C GLY A 128 0.53 8.00 -23.06
N GLU A 129 1.34 8.58 -22.19
CA GLU A 129 0.87 9.50 -21.16
C GLU A 129 0.19 10.75 -21.75
N GLU A 130 0.81 11.39 -22.73
CA GLU A 130 0.37 12.70 -23.24
C GLU A 130 -0.76 12.58 -24.28
N SER A 131 -0.90 11.41 -24.90
CA SER A 131 -2.01 11.08 -25.81
C SER A 131 -3.26 10.54 -25.10
N GLN A 132 -3.21 10.26 -23.78
CA GLN A 132 -4.31 9.61 -23.05
C GLN A 132 -5.28 10.64 -22.44
N GLU A 133 -6.39 10.92 -23.13
CA GLU A 133 -7.44 11.88 -22.68
C GLU A 133 -7.98 11.62 -21.26
N ASP A 134 -8.13 10.35 -20.87
CA ASP A 134 -8.61 9.96 -19.54
C ASP A 134 -7.58 9.05 -18.83
N PRO A 135 -6.77 9.56 -17.90
CA PRO A 135 -5.78 8.79 -17.14
C PRO A 135 -6.41 7.92 -16.03
N THR A 136 -7.63 7.44 -16.23
CA THR A 136 -8.31 6.41 -15.43
C THR A 136 -8.98 5.32 -16.28
N LYS A 137 -9.08 5.47 -17.62
CA LYS A 137 -9.72 4.49 -18.53
C LYS A 137 -8.77 4.03 -19.63
N TYR A 138 -8.39 2.75 -19.60
CA TYR A 138 -7.41 2.18 -20.54
C TYR A 138 -8.03 1.06 -21.38
N ASN A 139 -7.97 1.17 -22.71
CA ASN A 139 -8.45 0.14 -23.63
C ASN A 139 -7.40 -0.95 -23.85
N ILE A 140 -7.05 -1.71 -22.79
CA ILE A 140 -6.04 -2.77 -22.87
C ILE A 140 -6.66 -4.03 -23.49
N THR A 141 -6.51 -4.18 -24.80
CA THR A 141 -7.03 -5.32 -25.57
C THR A 141 -6.08 -6.53 -25.53
N ASP A 142 -6.32 -7.55 -26.36
CA ASP A 142 -5.39 -8.68 -26.51
C ASP A 142 -4.30 -8.46 -27.57
N GLU A 143 -4.41 -7.39 -28.36
CA GLU A 143 -3.43 -6.98 -29.36
C GLU A 143 -2.11 -6.48 -28.73
N PRO A 144 -0.99 -6.50 -29.47
CA PRO A 144 0.25 -5.86 -29.04
C PRO A 144 0.01 -4.38 -28.73
N THR A 145 0.18 -4.01 -27.46
CA THR A 145 -0.09 -2.67 -26.92
C THR A 145 1.16 -2.13 -26.25
N TRP A 146 1.74 -1.08 -26.81
CA TRP A 146 2.87 -0.36 -26.22
C TRP A 146 2.38 0.64 -25.18
N PHE A 147 3.13 0.75 -24.09
CA PHE A 147 2.89 1.70 -23.00
C PHE A 147 4.10 2.64 -22.94
N ILE A 148 3.89 3.94 -23.10
CA ILE A 148 4.96 4.93 -23.23
C ILE A 148 4.81 5.95 -22.10
N ASP A 149 5.84 6.06 -21.26
CA ASP A 149 6.09 7.28 -20.49
C ASP A 149 7.26 8.01 -21.18
N PRO A 150 7.05 9.23 -21.69
CA PRO A 150 8.12 9.98 -22.31
C PRO A 150 9.17 10.48 -21.31
N ILE A 151 8.79 10.88 -20.09
CA ILE A 151 9.64 11.52 -19.08
C ILE A 151 9.13 11.21 -17.64
N ASP A 152 9.23 9.95 -17.20
CA ASP A 152 8.90 9.59 -15.82
C ASP A 152 9.85 10.36 -14.89
N GLY A 153 9.22 11.14 -14.00
CA GLY A 153 9.88 12.18 -13.21
C GLY A 153 9.93 13.54 -13.90
N THR A 154 8.87 14.00 -14.58
CA THR A 154 8.76 15.37 -15.14
C THR A 154 9.12 16.48 -14.14
N THR A 155 8.82 16.29 -12.84
CA THR A 155 9.24 17.20 -11.76
C THR A 155 10.77 17.21 -11.59
N ASN A 156 11.42 16.05 -11.62
CA ASN A 156 12.87 15.96 -11.59
C ASN A 156 13.50 16.60 -12.83
N PHE A 157 12.93 16.36 -14.01
CA PHE A 157 13.33 16.98 -15.28
C PHE A 157 13.30 18.51 -15.18
N MET A 158 12.17 19.09 -14.77
CA MET A 158 12.02 20.54 -14.58
C MET A 158 13.02 21.12 -13.56
N HIS A 159 13.34 20.38 -12.50
CA HIS A 159 14.34 20.80 -11.52
C HIS A 159 15.80 20.52 -11.96
N GLY A 160 16.03 19.74 -13.02
CA GLY A 160 17.36 19.33 -13.48
C GLY A 160 18.02 18.28 -12.59
N LEU A 161 17.22 17.42 -11.95
CA LEU A 161 17.67 16.28 -11.14
C LEU A 161 17.94 15.07 -12.04
N PRO A 162 18.90 14.18 -11.69
CA PRO A 162 19.36 13.11 -12.59
C PRO A 162 18.43 11.89 -12.67
N HIS A 163 17.43 11.79 -11.78
CA HIS A 163 16.49 10.66 -11.72
C HIS A 163 15.28 10.92 -12.62
N VAL A 164 15.52 10.84 -13.93
CA VAL A 164 14.51 10.97 -14.99
C VAL A 164 14.69 9.79 -15.94
N CYS A 165 13.61 9.22 -16.47
CA CYS A 165 13.73 8.17 -17.48
C CYS A 165 12.63 8.16 -18.53
N VAL A 166 12.92 7.53 -19.67
CA VAL A 166 11.91 7.09 -20.64
C VAL A 166 11.49 5.67 -20.27
N SER A 167 10.18 5.41 -20.15
CA SER A 167 9.61 4.07 -19.93
C SER A 167 8.92 3.59 -21.21
N ILE A 168 9.31 2.42 -21.72
CA ILE A 168 8.63 1.77 -22.86
C ILE A 168 8.34 0.32 -22.49
N GLY A 169 7.07 0.05 -22.21
CA GLY A 169 6.54 -1.28 -21.93
C GLY A 169 5.75 -1.84 -23.11
N LEU A 170 5.59 -3.16 -23.16
CA LEU A 170 4.74 -3.83 -24.14
C LEU A 170 3.90 -4.92 -23.47
N LYS A 171 2.59 -4.91 -23.76
CA LYS A 171 1.70 -6.05 -23.49
C LYS A 171 1.31 -6.78 -24.76
N ILE A 172 1.17 -8.09 -24.65
CA ILE A 172 0.54 -8.97 -25.64
C ILE A 172 -0.45 -9.84 -24.85
N ARG A 173 -1.71 -9.94 -25.29
CA ARG A 173 -2.77 -10.68 -24.55
C ARG A 173 -2.87 -10.25 -23.08
N LYS A 174 -2.77 -8.93 -22.84
CA LYS A 174 -2.78 -8.25 -21.52
C LYS A 174 -1.61 -8.59 -20.57
N VAL A 175 -0.69 -9.48 -20.96
CA VAL A 175 0.53 -9.84 -20.18
C VAL A 175 1.68 -8.91 -20.57
N SER A 176 2.43 -8.40 -19.59
CA SER A 176 3.68 -7.64 -19.79
C SER A 176 4.78 -8.57 -20.30
N VAL A 177 5.28 -8.33 -21.51
CA VAL A 177 6.22 -9.26 -22.19
C VAL A 177 7.61 -8.67 -22.44
N LEU A 178 7.73 -7.35 -22.45
CA LEU A 178 8.96 -6.63 -22.79
C LEU A 178 8.94 -5.25 -22.11
N GLY A 179 10.10 -4.81 -21.63
CA GLY A 179 10.26 -3.53 -20.95
C GLY A 179 11.62 -2.92 -21.17
N VAL A 180 11.64 -1.60 -21.36
CA VAL A 180 12.83 -0.74 -21.40
C VAL A 180 12.61 0.45 -20.48
N VAL A 181 13.58 0.75 -19.61
CA VAL A 181 13.61 1.97 -18.80
C VAL A 181 14.99 2.61 -18.95
N HIS A 182 15.08 3.79 -19.55
CA HIS A 182 16.36 4.44 -19.89
C HIS A 182 16.52 5.78 -19.15
N LEU A 183 17.57 5.89 -18.34
CA LEU A 183 17.90 7.06 -17.52
C LEU A 183 19.01 7.87 -18.22
N PRO A 184 18.70 8.88 -19.04
CA PRO A 184 19.69 9.51 -19.93
C PRO A 184 20.77 10.32 -19.22
N VAL A 185 20.53 10.80 -18.00
CA VAL A 185 21.53 11.54 -17.21
C VAL A 185 22.54 10.60 -16.56
N LEU A 186 22.10 9.41 -16.11
CA LEU A 186 22.96 8.40 -15.50
C LEU A 186 23.55 7.41 -16.53
N ASN A 187 23.04 7.42 -17.77
CA ASN A 187 23.37 6.46 -18.82
C ASN A 187 23.12 4.98 -18.40
N ASP A 188 22.10 4.77 -17.57
CA ASP A 188 21.62 3.46 -17.09
C ASP A 188 20.39 3.04 -17.92
N THR A 189 20.45 1.89 -18.58
CA THR A 189 19.37 1.36 -19.44
C THR A 189 18.98 -0.03 -18.96
N TYR A 190 17.81 -0.15 -18.33
CA TYR A 190 17.24 -1.40 -17.85
C TYR A 190 16.42 -2.03 -18.98
N THR A 191 16.62 -3.32 -19.27
CA THR A 191 15.94 -4.05 -20.33
C THR A 191 15.43 -5.41 -19.83
N ALA A 192 14.30 -5.88 -20.37
CA ALA A 192 13.77 -7.21 -20.09
C ALA A 192 12.90 -7.76 -21.22
N ILE A 193 12.90 -9.09 -21.36
CA ILE A 193 11.89 -9.85 -22.09
C ILE A 193 11.47 -11.02 -21.19
N LEU A 194 10.17 -11.29 -21.11
CA LEU A 194 9.58 -12.38 -20.34
C LEU A 194 10.26 -13.74 -20.64
N GLY A 195 10.75 -14.40 -19.59
CA GLY A 195 11.50 -15.66 -19.66
C GLY A 195 12.96 -15.56 -20.08
N LYS A 196 13.49 -14.37 -20.43
CA LYS A 196 14.90 -14.19 -20.88
C LYS A 196 15.81 -13.54 -19.84
N GLY A 197 15.28 -13.11 -18.69
CA GLY A 197 15.97 -12.29 -17.71
C GLY A 197 15.89 -10.79 -18.02
N SER A 198 16.23 -9.99 -17.01
CA SER A 198 16.40 -8.55 -17.12
C SER A 198 17.86 -8.14 -16.89
N TYR A 199 18.27 -7.03 -17.50
CA TYR A 199 19.66 -6.61 -17.61
C TYR A 199 19.79 -5.09 -17.45
N LEU A 200 20.95 -4.64 -16.97
CA LEU A 200 21.39 -3.26 -17.02
C LEU A 200 22.47 -3.10 -18.08
N ASN A 201 22.28 -2.12 -18.97
CA ASN A 201 23.19 -1.75 -20.06
C ASN A 201 23.61 -2.95 -20.93
N ASP A 202 22.68 -3.90 -21.11
CA ASP A 202 22.84 -5.21 -21.77
C ASP A 202 24.02 -6.07 -21.26
N LYS A 203 24.59 -5.75 -20.08
CA LYS A 203 25.84 -6.33 -19.57
C LYS A 203 25.68 -7.01 -18.22
N VAL A 204 24.96 -6.39 -17.29
CA VAL A 204 24.80 -6.89 -15.92
C VAL A 204 23.41 -7.48 -15.78
N ARG A 205 23.29 -8.81 -15.57
CA ARG A 205 21.99 -9.44 -15.32
C ARG A 205 21.48 -9.02 -13.93
N LEU A 206 20.25 -8.56 -13.87
CA LEU A 206 19.63 -8.03 -12.66
C LEU A 206 19.22 -9.15 -11.71
N ARG A 207 19.41 -8.91 -10.40
CA ARG A 207 18.93 -9.74 -9.31
C ARG A 207 18.53 -8.87 -8.14
N VAL A 208 17.38 -9.20 -7.56
CA VAL A 208 16.91 -8.64 -6.28
C VAL A 208 17.84 -9.02 -5.12
N SER A 209 17.76 -8.26 -4.02
CA SER A 209 18.46 -8.58 -2.77
C SER A 209 17.88 -9.80 -2.06
N ASP A 210 18.64 -10.35 -1.09
CA ASP A 210 18.20 -11.46 -0.23
C ASP A 210 17.60 -11.00 1.11
N VAL A 211 17.41 -9.69 1.32
CA VAL A 211 16.89 -9.10 2.57
C VAL A 211 15.50 -9.65 2.90
N THR A 212 15.33 -10.21 4.11
CA THR A 212 14.10 -10.91 4.49
C THR A 212 13.24 -10.21 5.54
N THR A 213 13.75 -9.16 6.20
CA THR A 213 13.05 -8.44 7.27
C THR A 213 13.06 -6.94 7.04
N LEU A 214 12.01 -6.24 7.47
CA LEU A 214 11.87 -4.79 7.35
C LEU A 214 12.99 -4.05 8.09
N THR A 215 13.44 -4.56 9.24
CA THR A 215 14.54 -3.94 10.01
C THR A 215 15.87 -3.90 9.28
N SER A 216 16.02 -4.72 8.24
CA SER A 216 17.21 -4.78 7.39
C SER A 216 16.96 -4.20 6.00
N ALA A 217 15.78 -3.62 5.75
CA ALA A 217 15.36 -3.16 4.42
C ALA A 217 15.53 -1.66 4.22
N LEU A 218 15.99 -1.28 3.03
CA LEU A 218 15.88 0.04 2.44
C LEU A 218 14.62 0.08 1.55
N LEU A 219 13.68 0.96 1.90
CA LEU A 219 12.43 1.11 1.16
C LEU A 219 12.48 2.29 0.19
N LEU A 220 11.70 2.21 -0.88
CA LEU A 220 11.40 3.29 -1.80
C LEU A 220 9.90 3.62 -1.75
N THR A 221 9.54 4.90 -1.85
CA THR A 221 8.15 5.35 -2.07
C THR A 221 8.16 6.81 -2.52
N GLU A 222 7.12 7.23 -3.23
CA GLU A 222 6.89 8.64 -3.55
C GLU A 222 5.78 9.25 -2.68
N TYR A 223 5.76 10.57 -2.58
CA TYR A 223 4.69 11.29 -1.87
C TYR A 223 3.42 11.49 -2.75
N GLY A 224 3.50 11.14 -4.03
CA GLY A 224 2.44 11.28 -5.04
C GLY A 224 2.08 12.73 -5.35
N TYR A 225 1.16 12.92 -6.29
CA TYR A 225 0.63 14.23 -6.71
C TYR A 225 -0.72 14.60 -6.05
N ASP A 226 -1.26 13.76 -5.16
CA ASP A 226 -2.47 14.08 -4.38
C ASP A 226 -2.16 15.18 -3.36
N ARG A 227 -2.88 16.32 -3.45
CA ARG A 227 -2.75 17.46 -2.53
C ARG A 227 -3.97 17.65 -1.62
N THR A 228 -4.90 16.69 -1.60
CA THR A 228 -5.98 16.67 -0.62
C THR A 228 -5.46 16.27 0.76
N THR A 229 -6.06 16.80 1.83
CA THR A 229 -5.71 16.44 3.23
C THR A 229 -5.73 14.92 3.47
N LYS A 230 -6.69 14.22 2.84
CA LYS A 230 -6.83 12.76 2.91
C LYS A 230 -5.69 12.02 2.21
N GLY A 231 -5.23 12.52 1.06
CA GLY A 231 -4.09 11.96 0.34
C GLY A 231 -2.79 12.14 1.11
N VAL A 232 -2.48 13.39 1.47
CA VAL A 232 -1.26 13.77 2.19
C VAL A 232 -1.17 13.02 3.53
N GLN A 233 -2.21 13.08 4.37
CA GLN A 233 -2.19 12.37 5.65
C GLN A 233 -2.07 10.85 5.46
N GLY A 234 -2.82 10.28 4.50
CA GLY A 234 -2.80 8.84 4.23
C GLY A 234 -1.45 8.30 3.73
N GLN A 235 -0.60 9.13 3.12
CA GLN A 235 0.78 8.76 2.77
C GLN A 235 1.77 9.03 3.91
N LEU A 236 1.62 10.13 4.66
CA LEU A 236 2.43 10.40 5.85
C LEU A 236 2.23 9.33 6.94
N ASP A 237 1.00 8.86 7.17
CA ASP A 237 0.68 7.77 8.09
C ASP A 237 1.40 6.46 7.71
N LYS A 238 1.47 6.14 6.42
CA LYS A 238 2.23 4.97 5.91
C LYS A 238 3.72 5.13 6.15
N VAL A 239 4.30 6.28 5.79
CA VAL A 239 5.73 6.59 5.97
C VAL A 239 6.13 6.53 7.45
N GLN A 240 5.39 7.22 8.33
CA GLN A 240 5.59 7.19 9.78
C GLN A 240 5.56 5.77 10.33
N LYS A 241 4.57 4.97 9.93
CA LYS A 241 4.40 3.57 10.36
C LYS A 241 5.56 2.66 9.94
N LEU A 242 6.14 2.90 8.77
CA LEU A 242 7.32 2.16 8.29
C LEU A 242 8.58 2.58 9.04
N LEU A 243 8.80 3.88 9.26
CA LEU A 243 9.90 4.37 10.11
C LEU A 243 9.80 3.81 11.55
N LEU A 244 8.59 3.75 12.12
CA LEU A 244 8.35 3.14 13.44
C LEU A 244 8.59 1.61 13.46
N SER A 245 8.54 0.93 12.31
CA SER A 245 8.98 -0.48 12.18
C SER A 245 10.50 -0.66 12.09
N LYS A 246 11.27 0.43 12.19
CA LYS A 246 12.75 0.46 12.22
C LYS A 246 13.41 -0.01 10.93
N VAL A 247 12.85 0.33 9.78
CA VAL A 247 13.53 0.15 8.48
C VAL A 247 14.85 0.93 8.42
N GLN A 248 15.83 0.47 7.65
CA GLN A 248 17.13 1.15 7.52
C GLN A 248 16.97 2.56 6.94
N GLY A 249 15.96 2.75 6.09
CA GLY A 249 15.54 4.05 5.62
C GLY A 249 14.44 3.96 4.58
N ILE A 250 13.98 5.13 4.19
CA ILE A 250 13.10 5.34 3.03
C ILE A 250 13.83 6.30 2.09
N ARG A 251 13.65 6.16 0.77
CA ARG A 251 14.01 7.17 -0.23
C ARG A 251 12.82 7.43 -1.15
N SER A 252 12.89 8.59 -1.79
CA SER A 252 12.03 9.00 -2.89
C SER A 252 12.98 9.43 -4.00
N LEU A 253 12.88 8.82 -5.18
CA LEU A 253 13.70 9.14 -6.34
C LEU A 253 12.95 10.04 -7.33
N GLY A 254 11.63 10.21 -7.16
CA GLY A 254 10.79 11.07 -8.00
C GLY A 254 10.38 10.45 -9.34
N SER A 255 10.48 9.12 -9.49
CA SER A 255 10.03 8.36 -10.65
C SER A 255 9.62 6.94 -10.26
N CYS A 256 8.52 6.44 -10.83
CA CYS A 256 7.99 5.12 -10.48
C CYS A 256 8.80 3.99 -11.13
N ALA A 257 9.12 4.11 -12.41
CA ALA A 257 9.91 3.14 -13.16
C ALA A 257 11.34 3.02 -12.62
N ILE A 258 11.99 4.13 -12.25
CA ILE A 258 13.33 4.11 -11.63
C ILE A 258 13.30 3.37 -10.29
N ASN A 259 12.31 3.65 -9.43
CA ASN A 259 12.17 3.01 -8.13
C ASN A 259 12.01 1.48 -8.27
N MET A 260 11.13 1.01 -9.16
CA MET A 260 10.97 -0.42 -9.46
C MET A 260 12.25 -1.05 -10.04
N CYS A 261 12.98 -0.32 -10.90
CA CYS A 261 14.28 -0.77 -11.42
C CYS A 261 15.38 -0.85 -10.34
N GLN A 262 15.34 -0.01 -9.29
CA GLN A 262 16.29 -0.13 -8.17
C GLN A 262 16.02 -1.39 -7.32
N VAL A 263 14.75 -1.79 -7.16
CA VAL A 263 14.40 -3.08 -6.53
C VAL A 263 14.86 -4.25 -7.40
N ALA A 264 14.62 -4.19 -8.71
CA ALA A 264 15.11 -5.19 -9.67
C ALA A 264 16.65 -5.36 -9.63
N ALA A 265 17.39 -4.26 -9.41
CA ALA A 265 18.84 -4.25 -9.30
C ALA A 265 19.37 -4.61 -7.89
N GLY A 266 18.52 -4.95 -6.93
CA GLY A 266 18.92 -5.25 -5.55
C GLY A 266 19.52 -4.06 -4.80
N ARG A 267 19.34 -2.83 -5.32
CA ARG A 267 19.79 -1.56 -4.72
C ARG A 267 18.81 -1.04 -3.66
N ALA A 268 17.59 -1.57 -3.65
CA ALA A 268 16.57 -1.43 -2.61
C ALA A 268 15.77 -2.73 -2.51
N ASP A 269 15.04 -2.93 -1.42
CA ASP A 269 14.41 -4.22 -1.12
C ASP A 269 12.90 -4.24 -1.39
N LEU A 270 12.26 -3.07 -1.30
CA LEU A 270 10.82 -2.89 -1.49
C LEU A 270 10.53 -1.46 -1.96
N TYR A 271 9.66 -1.35 -2.96
CA TYR A 271 9.00 -0.12 -3.40
C TYR A 271 7.49 -0.25 -3.23
N TYR A 272 6.83 0.80 -2.75
CA TYR A 272 5.37 0.89 -2.80
C TYR A 272 4.92 2.29 -3.20
N GLU A 273 3.79 2.39 -3.90
CA GLU A 273 3.18 3.68 -4.19
C GLU A 273 1.66 3.62 -4.43
N GLY A 274 1.04 4.80 -4.53
CA GLY A 274 -0.33 4.98 -4.95
C GLY A 274 -1.41 4.89 -3.85
N ARG A 275 -2.62 5.33 -4.24
CA ARG A 275 -3.83 5.37 -3.41
C ARG A 275 -5.06 4.77 -4.12
N ASN A 276 -5.27 5.05 -5.39
CA ASN A 276 -6.32 4.50 -6.27
C ASN A 276 -6.07 4.91 -7.73
N GLU A 277 -6.91 4.47 -8.68
CA GLU A 277 -6.77 4.73 -10.13
C GLU A 277 -6.51 6.20 -10.49
N GLN A 278 -7.10 7.13 -9.73
CA GLN A 278 -6.95 8.57 -9.94
C GLN A 278 -5.64 9.13 -9.37
N TYR A 279 -5.13 8.58 -8.27
CA TYR A 279 -3.99 9.11 -7.51
C TYR A 279 -2.93 8.02 -7.26
N GLY A 280 -2.01 7.89 -8.19
CA GLY A 280 -0.90 6.92 -8.17
C GLY A 280 -0.51 6.45 -9.59
N PRO A 281 0.48 5.55 -9.70
CA PRO A 281 1.09 5.16 -10.97
C PRO A 281 0.11 4.60 -12.00
N LYS A 282 0.33 4.97 -13.26
CA LYS A 282 -0.45 4.63 -14.44
C LYS A 282 0.19 3.43 -15.15
N PRO A 283 -0.44 2.86 -16.19
CA PRO A 283 0.14 1.76 -16.95
C PRO A 283 1.50 2.08 -17.59
N TRP A 284 1.78 3.33 -17.97
CA TRP A 284 3.07 3.73 -18.55
C TRP A 284 4.23 3.74 -17.55
N ASP A 285 4.01 4.21 -16.31
CA ASP A 285 4.96 4.12 -15.20
C ASP A 285 5.43 2.67 -14.93
N VAL A 286 4.48 1.72 -14.98
CA VAL A 286 4.65 0.38 -14.37
C VAL A 286 4.87 -0.75 -15.36
N VAL A 287 4.37 -0.71 -16.60
CA VAL A 287 4.38 -1.91 -17.47
C VAL A 287 5.80 -2.31 -17.93
N ALA A 288 6.68 -1.34 -18.19
CA ALA A 288 8.08 -1.64 -18.51
C ALA A 288 8.83 -2.18 -17.29
N SER A 289 8.65 -1.53 -16.14
CA SER A 289 9.37 -1.82 -14.90
C SER A 289 8.84 -3.09 -14.21
N GLU A 290 7.58 -3.48 -14.43
CA GLU A 290 6.96 -4.73 -13.97
C GLU A 290 7.76 -5.95 -14.46
N VAL A 291 7.95 -6.08 -15.78
CA VAL A 291 8.66 -7.23 -16.37
C VAL A 291 10.16 -7.19 -16.05
N ILE A 292 10.76 -6.00 -15.95
CA ILE A 292 12.15 -5.83 -15.48
C ILE A 292 12.32 -6.37 -14.06
N ALA A 293 11.38 -6.07 -13.16
CA ALA A 293 11.41 -6.53 -11.78
C ALA A 293 11.10 -8.03 -11.65
N GLN A 294 10.08 -8.55 -12.34
CA GLN A 294 9.72 -9.96 -12.33
C GLN A 294 10.88 -10.85 -12.84
N GLU A 295 11.54 -10.48 -13.94
CA GLU A 295 12.70 -11.21 -14.49
C GLU A 295 13.99 -11.12 -13.65
N ALA A 296 14.06 -10.13 -12.74
CA ALA A 296 15.09 -10.04 -11.71
C ALA A 296 14.80 -10.92 -10.47
N GLY A 297 13.57 -11.42 -10.33
CA GLY A 297 13.11 -12.24 -9.21
C GLY A 297 12.15 -11.53 -8.23
N ALA A 298 11.78 -10.27 -8.47
CA ALA A 298 10.87 -9.54 -7.60
C ALA A 298 9.42 -10.01 -7.74
N LEU A 299 8.64 -9.81 -6.68
CA LEU A 299 7.19 -9.87 -6.71
C LEU A 299 6.63 -8.48 -7.02
N VAL A 300 5.74 -8.38 -8.01
CA VAL A 300 4.94 -7.18 -8.28
C VAL A 300 3.49 -7.51 -7.96
N LEU A 301 2.88 -6.73 -7.06
CA LEU A 301 1.57 -6.98 -6.44
C LEU A 301 0.83 -5.66 -6.22
N LEU A 302 -0.43 -5.72 -5.80
CA LEU A 302 -1.08 -4.58 -5.14
C LEU A 302 -0.60 -4.47 -3.67
N PRO A 303 -0.56 -3.27 -3.06
CA PRO A 303 -0.13 -3.07 -1.67
C PRO A 303 -0.91 -3.88 -0.61
N GLU A 304 -2.12 -4.33 -0.94
CA GLU A 304 -2.98 -5.17 -0.10
C GLU A 304 -2.60 -6.67 -0.16
N GLY A 305 -1.73 -7.06 -1.10
CA GLY A 305 -1.27 -8.43 -1.32
C GLY A 305 -2.02 -9.20 -2.42
N ASP A 306 -3.00 -8.58 -3.06
CA ASP A 306 -3.72 -9.11 -4.23
C ASP A 306 -2.87 -9.05 -5.52
N THR A 307 -3.28 -9.80 -6.54
CA THR A 307 -2.66 -9.84 -7.88
C THR A 307 -2.52 -8.44 -8.47
N PHE A 308 -1.36 -8.13 -9.04
CA PHE A 308 -1.10 -6.84 -9.68
C PHE A 308 -2.02 -6.58 -10.89
N ASP A 309 -2.45 -5.33 -11.00
CA ASP A 309 -3.18 -4.79 -12.14
C ASP A 309 -2.72 -3.33 -12.31
N CYS A 310 -2.03 -3.06 -13.42
CA CYS A 310 -1.42 -1.76 -13.74
C CYS A 310 -2.44 -0.61 -13.87
N THR A 311 -3.74 -0.91 -13.94
CA THR A 311 -4.78 0.12 -13.97
C THR A 311 -5.17 0.64 -12.59
N LYS A 312 -4.82 -0.07 -11.49
CA LYS A 312 -5.34 0.18 -10.12
C LYS A 312 -4.75 1.38 -9.38
N GLY A 313 -3.83 2.13 -10.00
CA GLY A 313 -3.20 3.32 -9.40
C GLY A 313 -2.41 3.05 -8.12
N ARG A 314 -1.87 1.83 -7.97
CA ARG A 314 -1.22 1.29 -6.76
C ARG A 314 -0.24 0.20 -7.16
N VAL A 315 0.92 0.15 -6.52
CA VAL A 315 1.93 -0.89 -6.75
C VAL A 315 2.70 -1.23 -5.47
N LEU A 316 3.07 -2.51 -5.34
CA LEU A 316 4.05 -3.04 -4.39
C LEU A 316 5.03 -3.90 -5.19
N CYS A 317 6.28 -3.45 -5.32
CA CYS A 317 7.37 -4.22 -5.89
C CYS A 317 8.33 -4.62 -4.76
N VAL A 318 8.62 -5.90 -4.57
CA VAL A 318 9.37 -6.38 -3.41
C VAL A 318 10.25 -7.58 -3.74
N ASN A 319 11.45 -7.62 -3.18
CA ASN A 319 12.48 -8.63 -3.47
C ASN A 319 12.02 -10.09 -3.27
N GLY A 320 11.07 -10.37 -2.36
CA GLY A 320 10.61 -11.72 -2.11
C GLY A 320 9.48 -11.86 -1.09
N THR A 321 9.01 -13.11 -0.93
CA THR A 321 7.83 -13.47 -0.14
C THR A 321 7.95 -13.12 1.35
N LYS A 322 9.14 -13.21 1.94
CA LYS A 322 9.35 -12.93 3.37
C LYS A 322 9.17 -11.43 3.69
N LEU A 323 9.83 -10.56 2.94
CA LEU A 323 9.71 -9.10 3.14
C LEU A 323 8.31 -8.58 2.78
N ARG A 324 7.69 -9.15 1.73
CA ARG A 324 6.26 -8.97 1.42
C ARG A 324 5.39 -9.28 2.63
N ASP A 325 5.58 -10.44 3.25
CA ASP A 325 4.75 -10.88 4.36
C ASP A 325 4.95 -10.00 5.60
N GLU A 326 6.15 -9.49 5.88
CA GLU A 326 6.34 -8.49 6.95
C GLU A 326 5.62 -7.16 6.65
N PHE A 327 5.70 -6.64 5.42
CA PHE A 327 5.02 -5.43 4.99
C PHE A 327 3.48 -5.56 5.10
N LEU A 328 2.91 -6.67 4.62
CA LEU A 328 1.47 -6.96 4.75
C LEU A 328 1.06 -7.15 6.22
N ASN A 329 1.90 -7.78 7.05
CA ASN A 329 1.64 -7.89 8.49
C ASN A 329 1.69 -6.53 9.22
N LEU A 330 2.42 -5.53 8.72
CA LEU A 330 2.26 -4.15 9.20
C LEU A 330 0.93 -3.55 8.75
N GLN A 331 0.54 -3.72 7.48
CA GLN A 331 -0.72 -3.18 6.94
C GLN A 331 -1.93 -3.63 7.78
N LEU A 332 -2.01 -4.92 8.11
CA LEU A 332 -3.15 -5.51 8.84
C LEU A 332 -3.26 -5.11 10.32
N LYS A 333 -2.16 -4.82 11.02
CA LYS A 333 -2.16 -4.58 12.49
C LYS A 333 -3.13 -3.46 12.93
N PRO A 334 -3.12 -2.25 12.34
CA PRO A 334 -4.08 -1.21 12.71
C PRO A 334 -5.53 -1.52 12.34
N PHE A 335 -5.80 -2.33 11.30
CA PHE A 335 -7.18 -2.62 10.87
C PHE A 335 -7.95 -3.38 11.95
N PHE A 336 -7.33 -4.40 12.55
CA PHE A 336 -7.92 -5.13 13.68
C PHE A 336 -8.07 -4.25 14.93
N ILE A 337 -7.08 -3.40 15.24
CA ILE A 337 -7.12 -2.50 16.40
C ILE A 337 -8.23 -1.44 16.23
N GLN A 338 -8.33 -0.82 15.05
CA GLN A 338 -9.35 0.19 14.76
C GLN A 338 -10.76 -0.40 14.74
N ILE A 339 -10.94 -1.61 14.20
CA ILE A 339 -12.23 -2.33 14.28
C ILE A 339 -12.57 -2.64 15.74
N PHE A 340 -11.62 -3.14 16.53
CA PHE A 340 -11.84 -3.42 17.95
C PHE A 340 -12.23 -2.16 18.73
N VAL A 341 -11.49 -1.06 18.57
CA VAL A 341 -11.78 0.23 19.21
C VAL A 341 -13.14 0.78 18.77
N ASN A 342 -13.41 0.84 17.46
CA ASN A 342 -14.69 1.37 16.93
C ASN A 342 -15.90 0.52 17.34
N TRP A 343 -15.72 -0.80 17.47
CA TRP A 343 -16.74 -1.71 17.99
C TRP A 343 -16.95 -1.53 19.49
N PHE A 344 -15.87 -1.41 20.26
CA PHE A 344 -15.91 -1.23 21.71
C PHE A 344 -16.53 0.12 22.12
N SER A 345 -16.18 1.22 21.44
CA SER A 345 -16.83 2.53 21.65
C SER A 345 -18.32 2.46 21.35
N LYS A 346 -18.73 1.85 20.22
CA LYS A 346 -20.16 1.69 19.87
C LYS A 346 -20.92 0.73 20.80
N LEU A 347 -20.21 -0.18 21.48
CA LEU A 347 -20.77 -1.03 22.53
C LEU A 347 -21.06 -0.24 23.82
N LEU A 348 -20.16 0.68 24.18
CA LEU A 348 -20.33 1.60 25.31
C LEU A 348 -21.44 2.63 25.06
N GLU A 349 -21.41 3.32 23.91
CA GLU A 349 -22.43 4.30 23.48
C GLU A 349 -23.86 3.72 23.52
N LYS A 350 -24.02 2.45 23.15
CA LYS A 350 -25.34 1.78 23.13
C LYS A 350 -25.81 1.24 24.48
N LYS A 351 -25.00 1.32 25.54
CA LYS A 351 -25.35 0.81 26.88
C LYS A 351 -25.26 1.84 28.00
N ILE A 352 -24.71 3.03 27.75
CA ILE A 352 -24.51 4.06 28.78
C ILE A 352 -24.98 5.42 28.23
N LYS A 353 -25.97 6.05 28.89
CA LYS A 353 -26.33 7.46 28.66
C LYS A 353 -25.35 8.37 29.41
N ILE A 354 -24.96 9.49 28.78
CA ILE A 354 -23.97 10.44 29.31
C ILE A 354 -24.63 11.83 29.46
N LEU A 355 -24.38 12.52 30.58
CA LEU A 355 -24.95 13.84 30.93
C LEU A 355 -23.95 14.67 31.75
N THR A 356 -22.76 14.95 31.17
CA THR A 356 -21.70 15.90 31.60
C THR A 356 -21.27 16.02 33.09
N PRO A 357 -19.97 16.15 33.40
CA PRO A 357 -18.75 15.44 32.95
C PRO A 357 -17.98 14.91 34.22
N PHE A 358 -16.68 14.61 34.33
CA PHE A 358 -15.48 14.39 33.48
C PHE A 358 -14.70 13.19 34.08
N ALA A 359 -13.88 12.49 33.28
CA ALA A 359 -12.71 11.71 33.74
C ALA A 359 -11.74 11.46 32.56
N VAL A 360 -10.56 10.89 32.83
CA VAL A 360 -9.60 10.45 31.80
C VAL A 360 -8.97 9.10 32.17
N VAL A 361 -9.16 8.09 31.31
CA VAL A 361 -8.47 6.79 31.45
C VAL A 361 -7.36 6.67 30.40
N LYS A 362 -6.10 6.56 30.84
CA LYS A 362 -4.95 6.22 29.98
C LYS A 362 -4.66 4.71 30.04
N VAL A 363 -4.47 4.08 28.88
CA VAL A 363 -4.13 2.65 28.76
C VAL A 363 -2.72 2.52 28.16
N PHE A 364 -1.81 1.88 28.90
CA PHE A 364 -0.43 1.68 28.47
C PHE A 364 -0.23 0.26 27.93
N TRP A 365 0.37 0.14 26.74
CA TRP A 365 0.78 -1.14 26.16
C TRP A 365 2.31 -1.21 26.09
N LYS A 366 2.90 -2.36 26.42
CA LYS A 366 4.31 -2.46 26.88
C LYS A 366 5.38 -2.36 25.78
N SER A 367 5.06 -1.69 24.68
CA SER A 367 5.97 -1.35 23.57
C SER A 367 5.57 -0.08 22.80
N TYR A 368 4.36 0.46 22.98
CA TYR A 368 3.89 1.71 22.38
C TYR A 368 2.93 2.44 23.32
N SER A 369 3.19 3.72 23.58
CA SER A 369 2.25 4.63 24.26
C SER A 369 1.28 5.24 23.25
N PHE A 370 -0.02 5.14 23.51
CA PHE A 370 -1.06 5.83 22.73
C PHE A 370 -1.99 6.60 23.67
N GLU A 371 -2.14 7.91 23.46
CA GLU A 371 -2.99 8.76 24.30
C GLU A 371 -4.42 8.81 23.73
N GLY A 372 -5.23 7.82 24.12
CA GLY A 372 -6.69 7.88 23.90
C GLY A 372 -7.38 8.46 25.13
N ILE A 373 -8.17 9.54 24.97
CA ILE A 373 -9.00 10.08 26.04
C ILE A 373 -10.31 9.30 26.09
N CYS A 374 -10.43 8.36 27.04
CA CYS A 374 -11.73 7.79 27.40
C CYS A 374 -12.32 8.57 28.58
N VAL A 375 -13.43 9.25 28.34
CA VAL A 375 -14.18 10.01 29.36
C VAL A 375 -15.24 9.09 29.95
N ILE A 376 -15.14 8.80 31.24
CA ILE A 376 -16.14 8.05 32.01
C ILE A 376 -16.76 9.02 33.01
N GLN A 377 -18.09 9.06 33.07
CA GLN A 377 -18.84 9.89 34.01
C GLN A 377 -19.70 8.98 34.89
N ALA A 378 -19.74 9.25 36.19
CA ALA A 378 -20.68 8.62 37.11
C ALA A 378 -21.37 9.69 37.97
N SER A 379 -22.67 9.88 37.76
CA SER A 379 -23.53 10.68 38.63
C SER A 379 -24.33 9.75 39.54
N HIS A 380 -24.16 9.90 40.86
CA HIS A 380 -24.78 9.08 41.92
C HIS A 380 -24.39 7.60 41.93
N PHE A 381 -23.39 7.28 42.76
CA PHE A 381 -23.30 6.00 43.46
C PHE A 381 -23.05 6.30 44.95
N ASP A 382 -24.15 6.52 45.67
CA ASP A 382 -24.16 6.19 47.09
C ASP A 382 -24.22 4.67 47.27
N ILE A 383 -23.70 4.19 48.39
CA ILE A 383 -23.51 2.77 48.74
C ILE A 383 -22.39 2.08 47.92
N TYR A 384 -21.57 1.30 48.63
CA TYR A 384 -20.29 0.76 48.17
C TYR A 384 -20.41 -0.53 47.37
N GLN A 385 -19.64 -0.67 46.29
CA GLN A 385 -18.99 -1.93 45.92
C GLN A 385 -17.84 -1.72 44.90
N ASP A 386 -16.83 -2.59 44.94
CA ASP A 386 -15.67 -2.52 44.04
C ASP A 386 -16.04 -2.94 42.62
N LEU A 387 -16.05 -1.98 41.69
CA LEU A 387 -16.51 -2.19 40.31
C LEU A 387 -15.42 -2.90 39.48
N LYS A 388 -15.42 -4.24 39.55
CA LYS A 388 -14.44 -5.12 38.91
C LYS A 388 -14.79 -5.42 37.45
N LEU A 389 -14.14 -4.74 36.51
CA LEU A 389 -14.28 -5.02 35.08
C LEU A 389 -13.27 -6.08 34.63
N ILE A 390 -13.75 -7.21 34.11
CA ILE A 390 -12.92 -8.29 33.56
C ILE A 390 -13.18 -8.41 32.06
N LEU A 391 -12.22 -7.97 31.25
CA LEU A 391 -12.22 -8.21 29.81
C LEU A 391 -11.30 -9.40 29.50
N SER A 392 -11.87 -10.42 28.86
CA SER A 392 -11.18 -11.67 28.50
C SER A 392 -11.23 -11.85 26.98
N LEU A 393 -10.07 -11.76 26.33
CA LEU A 393 -9.91 -11.89 24.89
C LEU A 393 -9.03 -13.12 24.58
N SER A 394 -9.51 -13.99 23.70
CA SER A 394 -8.83 -15.22 23.31
C SER A 394 -8.70 -15.32 21.79
N ASP A 395 -7.47 -15.49 21.30
CA ASP A 395 -7.16 -15.75 19.90
C ASP A 395 -7.22 -17.26 19.57
N LYS A 396 -7.25 -17.62 18.27
CA LYS A 396 -7.18 -19.00 17.78
C LYS A 396 -5.93 -19.78 18.21
N SER A 397 -4.91 -19.11 18.77
CA SER A 397 -3.70 -19.71 19.35
C SER A 397 -3.79 -20.07 20.85
N ASN A 398 -4.98 -20.01 21.46
CA ASN A 398 -5.21 -20.25 22.90
C ASN A 398 -4.53 -19.25 23.86
N SER A 399 -3.84 -18.24 23.35
CA SER A 399 -3.35 -17.11 24.15
C SER A 399 -4.53 -16.29 24.67
N LYS A 400 -4.63 -16.13 26.00
CA LYS A 400 -5.62 -15.29 26.67
C LYS A 400 -4.99 -13.99 27.16
N ILE A 401 -5.64 -12.87 26.87
CA ILE A 401 -5.38 -11.59 27.52
C ILE A 401 -6.53 -11.35 28.49
N GLN A 402 -6.23 -11.33 29.79
CA GLN A 402 -7.12 -10.77 30.80
C GLN A 402 -6.68 -9.34 31.08
N VAL A 403 -7.64 -8.41 31.03
CA VAL A 403 -7.48 -7.05 31.55
C VAL A 403 -8.38 -6.94 32.78
N GLU A 404 -7.75 -6.80 33.94
CA GLU A 404 -8.41 -6.53 35.22
C GLU A 404 -8.27 -5.04 35.52
N ILE A 405 -9.40 -4.37 35.76
CA ILE A 405 -9.45 -2.98 36.23
C ILE A 405 -10.15 -2.96 37.59
N SER A 406 -9.42 -2.51 38.61
CA SER A 406 -9.87 -2.40 40.00
C SER A 406 -9.80 -0.95 40.45
N LEU A 407 -10.87 -0.44 41.06
CA LEU A 407 -11.03 0.95 41.49
C LEU A 407 -11.10 1.02 43.03
N GLU A 408 -9.94 0.99 43.71
CA GLU A 408 -9.87 1.06 45.18
C GLU A 408 -10.23 2.46 45.72
N LYS A 409 -11.23 2.53 46.61
CA LYS A 409 -11.54 3.75 47.39
C LYS A 409 -10.62 3.88 48.61
N ARG A 410 -9.44 4.50 48.44
CA ARG A 410 -8.57 4.84 49.59
C ARG A 410 -9.26 5.84 50.53
N ARG A 411 -9.49 5.45 51.78
CA ARG A 411 -9.85 6.37 52.87
C ARG A 411 -8.65 7.27 53.19
N ASN A 412 -8.77 8.56 52.92
CA ASN A 412 -7.96 9.57 53.60
C ASN A 412 -8.65 9.90 54.93
N TYR A 413 -7.93 9.81 56.04
CA TYR A 413 -8.33 10.39 57.32
C TYR A 413 -7.98 11.88 57.30
N TRP A 414 -8.98 12.75 57.26
CA TRP A 414 -8.99 14.10 57.85
C TRP A 414 -10.45 14.55 58.00
N ARG A 415 -10.74 15.38 59.02
CA ARG A 415 -12.02 16.07 59.16
C ARG A 415 -11.93 17.41 58.44
N ASP A 416 -12.88 17.72 57.58
CA ASP A 416 -13.92 18.73 57.84
C ASP A 416 -14.93 18.78 56.68
N GLU A 417 -16.06 19.47 56.88
CA GLU A 417 -17.23 19.37 56.01
C GLU A 417 -17.26 20.47 54.93
N THR A 418 -16.88 20.13 53.69
CA THR A 418 -17.60 20.49 52.44
C THR A 418 -16.91 19.85 51.21
N GLU A 419 -17.65 19.71 50.10
CA GLU A 419 -17.21 19.18 48.79
C GLU A 419 -16.48 17.80 48.77
N GLN A 420 -17.25 16.71 48.76
CA GLN A 420 -16.69 15.39 48.40
C GLN A 420 -16.50 15.24 46.88
N THR A 421 -15.25 15.37 46.39
CA THR A 421 -14.86 14.93 45.04
C THR A 421 -14.00 13.66 45.09
N SER A 422 -14.54 12.56 44.57
CA SER A 422 -13.96 11.21 44.62
C SER A 422 -12.89 10.95 43.55
N LEU A 423 -11.74 11.62 43.67
CA LEU A 423 -10.60 11.45 42.77
C LEU A 423 -9.96 10.04 42.81
N VAL A 424 -10.16 9.27 41.73
CA VAL A 424 -9.45 8.00 41.47
C VAL A 424 -7.98 8.31 41.15
N LYS A 425 -7.08 8.19 42.12
CA LYS A 425 -5.67 8.57 41.98
C LYS A 425 -4.74 7.51 41.38
N SER A 426 -5.17 6.26 41.20
CA SER A 426 -4.36 5.22 40.55
C SER A 426 -5.19 4.02 40.08
N ALA A 427 -4.90 3.51 38.87
CA ALA A 427 -5.29 2.17 38.45
C ALA A 427 -4.05 1.27 38.38
N LYS A 428 -4.13 0.04 38.87
CA LYS A 428 -3.07 -0.98 38.73
C LYS A 428 -3.43 -1.95 37.61
N LEU A 429 -2.66 -1.93 36.52
CA LEU A 429 -2.78 -2.91 35.44
C LEU A 429 -1.89 -4.13 35.74
N LYS A 430 -2.49 -5.28 36.09
CA LYS A 430 -1.78 -6.57 36.15
C LYS A 430 -1.97 -7.30 34.82
N VAL A 431 -0.87 -7.73 34.20
CA VAL A 431 -0.89 -8.51 32.94
C VAL A 431 -0.09 -9.79 33.16
N GLU A 432 -0.79 -10.92 33.24
CA GLU A 432 -0.18 -12.24 33.43
C GLU A 432 -0.38 -13.11 32.19
N THR A 433 0.71 -13.59 31.60
CA THR A 433 0.70 -14.48 30.43
C THR A 433 0.58 -15.93 30.89
N VAL A 434 -0.64 -16.35 31.24
CA VAL A 434 -0.90 -17.73 31.68
C VAL A 434 -0.84 -18.69 30.49
N ARG A 435 0.35 -19.27 30.24
CA ARG A 435 0.45 -20.53 29.50
C ARG A 435 -0.06 -21.66 30.39
N LYS A 436 -1.17 -22.29 30.01
CA LYS A 436 -1.44 -23.67 30.46
C LYS A 436 -0.61 -24.63 29.61
N THR A 437 0.05 -25.56 30.31
CA THR A 437 0.41 -26.89 29.80
C THR A 437 -0.83 -27.66 29.41
#